data_AF-A0A930WEG6-F1
#
_entry.id   AF-A0A930WEG6-F1
#
_cell.length_a   1.000
_cell.length_b   1.000
_cell.length_c   1.000
_cell.angle_alpha   90.00
_cell.angle_beta   90.00
_cell.angle_gamma   90.00
#
_symmetry.space_group_name_H-M   'P 1'
#
loop_
_entity.id
_entity.type
_entity.pdbx_description
1 polymer ?
#
loop_
_entity_poly.entity_id
_entity_poly.type
_entity_poly.pdbx_seq_one_letter_code
_entity_poly.pdbx_strand_id
1 'polypeptide(L)'
;AEVLQSYFSSENVGFVASTTENRLDIVEKFRQKEITILVTTTILERGVTFPCVDVFVVEANHRLFSRSALVQIAGRVGRSMDRPTGELLFFHDGTNFAIERAIQEIKAMNQEAGL
;
A
#
# COMPACT_ATOMS: atom_id res chain seq x y z
N ALA A 1 8.19 -1.96 14.20
CA ALA A 1 9.43 -1.79 13.42
C ALA A 1 10.35 -2.98 13.58
N GLU A 2 10.74 -3.30 14.82
CA GLU A 2 11.67 -4.38 15.17
C GLU A 2 11.27 -5.74 14.58
N VAL A 3 9.97 -6.07 14.61
CA VAL A 3 9.47 -7.33 14.03
C VAL A 3 9.79 -7.42 12.54
N LEU A 4 9.40 -6.44 11.72
CA LEU A 4 9.68 -6.47 10.29
C LEU A 4 11.19 -6.46 10.00
N GLN A 5 11.97 -5.66 10.73
CA GLN A 5 13.43 -5.65 10.55
C GLN A 5 14.08 -7.00 10.91
N SER A 6 13.54 -7.72 11.89
CA SER A 6 14.04 -9.05 12.27
C SER A 6 13.77 -10.11 11.20
N TYR A 7 12.62 -10.05 10.53
CA TYR A 7 12.27 -10.96 9.43
C TYR A 7 12.92 -10.55 8.10
N PHE A 8 13.10 -9.26 7.86
CA PHE A 8 13.67 -8.69 6.64
C PHE A 8 14.98 -7.95 6.94
N SER A 9 15.96 -8.67 7.50
CA SER A 9 17.23 -8.08 7.95
C SER A 9 18.07 -7.43 6.83
N SER A 10 17.87 -7.84 5.57
CA SER A 10 18.52 -7.25 4.40
C SER A 10 17.81 -6.01 3.85
N GLU A 11 16.60 -5.72 4.31
CA GLU A 11 15.77 -4.64 3.80
C GLU A 11 15.85 -3.40 4.70
N ASN A 12 15.74 -2.22 4.08
CA ASN A 12 15.68 -0.97 4.80
C ASN A 12 14.20 -0.61 5.04
N VAL A 13 13.77 -0.67 6.30
CA VAL A 13 12.37 -0.43 6.68
C VAL A 13 12.18 0.99 7.21
N GLY A 14 11.33 1.77 6.52
CA GLY A 14 10.93 3.13 6.89
C GLY A 14 9.54 3.20 7.52
N PHE A 15 9.27 4.28 8.24
CA PHE A 15 8.00 4.50 8.94
C PHE A 15 7.48 5.91 8.72
N VAL A 16 6.20 6.04 8.36
CA VAL A 16 5.52 7.33 8.23
C VAL A 16 4.14 7.29 8.88
N ALA A 17 3.85 8.29 9.70
CA ALA A 17 2.51 8.55 10.23
C ALA A 17 2.22 10.06 10.19
N SER A 18 1.02 10.48 10.60
CA SER A 18 0.66 11.90 10.71
C SER A 18 1.56 12.67 11.67
N THR A 19 2.15 12.01 12.65
CA THR A 19 3.01 12.60 13.68
C THR A 19 4.49 12.63 13.29
N THR A 20 4.86 12.09 12.12
CA THR A 20 6.26 12.04 11.68
C THR A 20 6.69 13.40 11.13
N GLU A 21 7.59 14.10 11.84
CA GLU A 21 8.08 15.43 11.44
C GLU A 21 8.89 15.41 10.14
N ASN A 22 9.78 14.42 9.98
CA ASN A 22 10.66 14.28 8.82
C ASN A 22 10.06 13.46 7.66
N ARG A 23 8.73 13.47 7.52
CA ARG A 23 8.01 12.64 6.54
C ARG A 23 8.52 12.80 5.10
N LEU A 24 8.82 14.02 4.68
CA LEU A 24 9.26 14.29 3.30
C LEU A 24 10.58 13.59 2.97
N ASP A 25 11.54 13.59 3.90
CA ASP A 25 12.82 12.89 3.74
C ASP A 25 12.63 11.38 3.61
N ILE A 26 11.80 10.78 4.45
CA ILE A 26 11.51 9.34 4.41
C ILE A 26 10.81 8.95 3.10
N VAL A 27 9.86 9.77 2.64
CA VAL A 27 9.16 9.56 1.37
C VAL A 27 10.12 9.64 0.18
N GLU A 28 11.06 10.59 0.19
CA GLU A 28 12.07 10.70 -0.87
C GLU A 28 13.06 9.55 -0.85
N LYS A 29 13.52 9.09 0.31
CA LYS A 29 14.35 7.88 0.45
C LYS A 29 13.64 6.62 -0.07
N PHE A 30 12.34 6.49 0.18
CA PHE A 30 11.55 5.39 -0.40
C PHE A 30 11.42 5.52 -1.91
N ARG A 31 11.21 6.73 -2.45
CA ARG A 31 11.19 6.99 -3.89
C ARG A 31 12.51 6.63 -4.57
N GLN A 32 13.63 6.88 -3.90
CA GLN A 32 14.98 6.57 -4.36
C GLN A 32 15.38 5.09 -4.14
N LYS A 33 14.48 4.27 -3.58
CA LYS A 33 14.72 2.85 -3.21
C LYS A 33 15.82 2.65 -2.16
N GLU A 34 16.19 3.69 -1.43
CA GLU A 34 17.07 3.57 -0.25
C GLU A 34 16.32 2.89 0.90
N ILE A 35 15.03 3.22 1.04
CA ILE A 35 14.07 2.44 1.82
C ILE A 35 13.35 1.52 0.85
N THR A 36 13.24 0.24 1.20
CA THR A 36 12.64 -0.78 0.35
C THR A 36 11.27 -1.26 0.88
N ILE A 37 11.03 -1.09 2.19
CA ILE A 37 9.73 -1.33 2.82
C ILE A 37 9.30 -0.07 3.56
N LEU A 38 8.15 0.50 3.20
CA LEU A 38 7.57 1.65 3.90
C LEU A 38 6.31 1.23 4.66
N VAL A 39 6.36 1.30 5.98
CA VAL A 39 5.20 1.08 6.84
C VAL A 39 4.55 2.43 7.12
N THR A 40 3.26 2.54 6.82
CA THR A 40 2.54 3.80 6.96
C THR A 40 1.13 3.59 7.46
N THR A 41 0.56 4.63 8.09
CA THR A 41 -0.88 4.71 8.26
C THR A 41 -1.55 5.05 6.92
N THR A 42 -2.88 5.19 6.91
CA THR A 42 -3.66 5.58 5.73
C THR A 42 -3.23 6.91 5.09
N ILE A 43 -2.38 7.67 5.77
CA ILE A 43 -1.87 8.97 5.32
C ILE A 43 -0.61 8.74 4.47
N LEU A 44 -0.82 8.34 3.22
CA LEU A 44 0.08 8.72 2.15
C LEU A 44 -0.55 9.93 1.48
N GLU A 45 0.07 11.09 1.64
CA GLU A 45 -0.51 12.38 1.23
C GLU A 45 -0.89 12.43 -0.25
N ARG A 46 -1.88 13.27 -0.57
CA ARG A 46 -2.11 13.72 -1.94
C ARG A 46 -0.81 14.30 -2.49
N GLY A 47 -0.39 13.85 -3.67
CA GLY A 47 0.84 14.31 -4.33
C GLY A 47 2.03 13.35 -4.24
N VAL A 48 1.93 12.27 -3.45
CA VAL A 48 2.97 11.23 -3.44
C VAL A 48 2.53 10.06 -4.32
N THR A 49 3.35 9.72 -5.31
CA THR A 49 3.16 8.56 -6.18
C THR A 49 4.46 7.77 -6.18
N PHE A 50 4.38 6.53 -5.74
CA PHE A 50 5.49 5.60 -5.78
C PHE A 50 5.34 4.71 -7.01
N PRO A 51 6.24 4.81 -8.00
CA PRO A 51 6.25 3.86 -9.09
C PRO A 51 6.64 2.48 -8.53
N CYS A 52 5.98 1.43 -9.02
CA CYS A 52 6.42 0.04 -8.85
C CYS A 52 6.33 -0.53 -7.42
N VAL A 53 5.24 -0.31 -6.68
CA VAL A 53 5.05 -0.90 -5.34
C VAL A 53 4.02 -2.03 -5.31
N ASP A 54 4.33 -3.05 -4.52
CA ASP A 54 3.37 -4.00 -3.98
C ASP A 54 2.77 -3.42 -2.70
N VAL A 55 1.50 -3.73 -2.39
CA VAL A 55 0.79 -3.13 -1.26
C VAL A 55 0.14 -4.18 -0.39
N PHE A 56 0.35 -4.04 0.91
CA PHE A 56 -0.19 -4.92 1.94
C PHE A 56 -0.99 -4.07 2.94
N VAL A 57 -2.28 -4.33 3.04
CA VAL A 57 -3.15 -3.64 4.01
C VAL A 57 -3.37 -4.56 5.19
N VAL A 58 -2.86 -4.16 6.35
CA VAL A 58 -3.03 -4.87 7.62
C VAL A 58 -4.32 -4.40 8.30
N GLU A 59 -5.06 -5.32 8.92
CA GLU A 59 -6.38 -5.07 9.50
C GLU A 59 -7.37 -4.46 8.49
N ALA A 60 -7.39 -4.97 7.27
CA ALA A 60 -8.23 -4.47 6.19
C ALA A 60 -9.73 -4.51 6.50
N ASN A 61 -10.15 -5.32 7.49
CA ASN A 61 -11.54 -5.41 7.96
C ASN A 61 -11.89 -4.33 9.01
N HIS A 62 -10.93 -3.53 9.45
CA HIS A 62 -11.15 -2.46 10.40
C HIS A 62 -12.09 -1.39 9.83
N ARG A 63 -12.95 -0.82 10.69
CA ARG A 63 -14.01 0.13 10.30
C ARG A 63 -13.53 1.38 9.54
N LEU A 64 -12.24 1.72 9.65
CA LEU A 64 -11.64 2.86 8.96
C LEU A 64 -11.46 2.60 7.46
N PHE A 65 -11.37 1.34 7.05
CA PHE A 65 -11.21 0.95 5.65
C PHE A 65 -12.59 0.75 5.02
N SER A 66 -13.11 1.81 4.41
CA SER A 66 -14.25 1.68 3.51
C SER A 66 -13.84 1.01 2.20
N ARG A 67 -14.81 0.48 1.45
CA ARG A 67 -14.60 -0.04 0.09
C ARG A 67 -13.79 0.95 -0.76
N SER A 68 -14.21 2.21 -0.80
CA SER A 68 -13.56 3.24 -1.62
C SER A 68 -12.14 3.53 -1.17
N ALA A 69 -11.85 3.47 0.13
CA ALA A 69 -10.49 3.62 0.65
C ALA A 69 -9.60 2.46 0.18
N LEU A 70 -10.07 1.22 0.26
CA LEU A 70 -9.33 0.04 -0.21
C LEU A 70 -9.06 0.09 -1.72
N VAL A 71 -10.04 0.53 -2.52
CA VAL A 71 -9.87 0.71 -3.98
C VAL A 71 -8.87 1.82 -4.30
N GLN A 72 -8.87 2.92 -3.55
CA GLN A 72 -7.87 3.99 -3.72
C GLN A 72 -6.46 3.52 -3.35
N ILE A 73 -6.32 2.70 -2.31
CA ILE A 73 -5.06 2.07 -1.92
C ILE A 73 -4.60 1.11 -3.02
N ALA A 74 -5.49 0.26 -3.53
CA ALA A 74 -5.23 -0.65 -4.64
C ALA A 74 -4.73 0.09 -5.89
N GLY A 75 -5.27 1.29 -6.13
CA GLY A 75 -4.80 2.17 -7.19
C GLY A 75 -3.31 2.52 -7.08
N ARG A 76 -2.63 2.35 -5.94
CA ARG A 76 -1.18 2.60 -5.84
C ARG A 76 -0.31 1.46 -6.35
N VAL A 77 -0.89 0.29 -6.59
CA VAL A 77 -0.20 -0.91 -7.09
C VAL A 77 0.04 -0.80 -8.60
N GLY A 78 1.22 -1.21 -9.06
CA GLY A 78 1.46 -1.48 -10.49
C GLY A 78 1.30 -0.28 -11.46
N ARG A 79 1.45 0.98 -11.00
CA ARG A 79 1.20 2.17 -11.81
C ARG A 79 2.29 2.60 -12.81
N SER A 80 3.32 1.78 -13.05
CA SER A 80 4.39 2.14 -13.99
C SER A 80 4.21 1.42 -15.33
N MET A 81 4.51 2.09 -16.44
CA MET A 81 4.62 1.42 -17.75
C MET A 81 5.67 0.30 -17.70
N ASP A 82 6.71 0.45 -16.88
CA ASP A 82 7.80 -0.53 -16.75
C ASP A 82 7.42 -1.73 -15.87
N ARG A 83 6.40 -1.58 -15.01
CA ARG A 83 5.86 -2.62 -14.13
C ARG A 83 4.35 -2.41 -13.96
N PRO A 84 3.53 -2.86 -14.93
CA PRO A 84 2.08 -2.62 -14.94
C PRO A 84 1.32 -3.49 -13.93
N THR A 85 1.99 -4.47 -13.33
CA THR A 85 1.40 -5.42 -12.37
C THR A 85 2.08 -5.31 -11.02
N GLY A 86 1.39 -5.77 -9.97
CA GLY A 86 1.91 -5.85 -8.61
C GLY A 86 0.97 -6.66 -7.73
N GLU A 87 1.42 -6.97 -6.53
CA GLU A 87 0.65 -7.69 -5.53
C GLU A 87 -0.13 -6.72 -4.64
N LEU A 88 -1.37 -7.11 -4.35
CA LEU A 88 -2.23 -6.45 -3.38
C LEU A 88 -2.79 -7.51 -2.43
N LEU A 89 -2.43 -7.43 -1.15
CA LEU A 89 -2.97 -8.31 -0.11
C LEU A 89 -3.73 -7.53 0.95
N PHE A 90 -4.90 -8.04 1.31
CA PHE A 90 -5.71 -7.55 2.41
C PHE A 90 -5.66 -8.56 3.55
N PHE A 91 -4.86 -8.28 4.58
CA PHE A 91 -4.82 -9.09 5.80
C PHE A 91 -5.96 -8.69 6.73
N HIS A 92 -6.74 -9.66 7.18
CA HIS A 92 -7.91 -9.41 8.02
C HIS A 92 -8.14 -10.59 8.96
N ASP A 93 -8.74 -10.31 10.13
CA ASP A 93 -9.26 -11.33 11.04
C ASP A 93 -10.78 -11.40 10.89
N GLY A 94 -11.23 -12.13 9.86
CA GLY A 94 -12.62 -12.12 9.38
C GLY A 94 -12.89 -11.07 8.30
N THR A 95 -13.54 -11.48 7.22
CA THR A 95 -13.88 -10.61 6.08
C THR A 95 -15.06 -9.69 6.40
N ASN A 96 -15.27 -8.67 5.55
CA ASN A 96 -16.46 -7.84 5.57
C ASN A 96 -16.84 -7.41 4.15
N PHE A 97 -18.01 -6.80 4.01
CA PHE A 97 -18.53 -6.35 2.73
C PHE A 97 -17.64 -5.30 2.05
N ALA A 98 -16.89 -4.49 2.83
CA ALA A 98 -16.00 -3.48 2.25
C ALA A 98 -14.84 -4.13 1.49
N ILE A 99 -14.22 -5.17 2.08
CA ILE A 99 -13.17 -5.97 1.44
C ILE A 99 -13.72 -6.67 0.20
N GLU A 100 -14.83 -7.40 0.33
CA GLU A 100 -15.40 -8.19 -0.76
C GLU A 100 -15.75 -7.32 -1.97
N ARG A 101 -16.40 -6.17 -1.74
CA ARG A 101 -16.74 -5.24 -2.81
C ARG A 101 -15.53 -4.55 -3.42
N ALA A 102 -14.52 -4.23 -2.62
CA ALA A 102 -13.28 -3.67 -3.15
C ALA A 102 -12.60 -4.67 -4.09
N ILE A 103 -12.48 -5.94 -3.70
CA ILE A 103 -11.90 -6.99 -4.55
C ILE A 103 -12.68 -7.16 -5.86
N GLN A 104 -14.02 -7.20 -5.78
CA GLN A 104 -14.87 -7.30 -6.98
C GLN A 104 -14.64 -6.14 -7.95
N GLU A 105 -14.61 -4.92 -7.44
CA GLU A 105 -14.39 -3.72 -8.25
C GLU A 105 -12.99 -3.67 -8.86
N ILE A 106 -11.95 -3.96 -8.08
CA ILE A 106 -10.56 -3.99 -8.57
C ILE A 106 -10.42 -5.03 -9.70
N LYS A 107 -11.01 -6.22 -9.54
CA LYS A 107 -10.98 -7.25 -10.58
C LYS A 107 -11.73 -6.82 -11.85
N ALA A 108 -12.89 -6.17 -11.71
CA ALA A 108 -13.62 -5.64 -12.85
C ALA A 108 -12.81 -4.58 -13.60
N MET A 109 -12.20 -3.63 -12.88
CA MET A 109 -11.34 -2.60 -13.47
C MET A 109 -10.11 -3.19 -14.18
N ASN A 110 -9.48 -4.21 -13.59
CA ASN A 110 -8.34 -4.90 -14.23
C ASN A 110 -8.78 -5.60 -15.53
N GLN A 111 -9.94 -6.27 -15.52
CA GLN A 111 -10.49 -6.91 -16.71
C GLN A 111 -10.81 -5.91 -17.82
N GLU A 112 -11.40 -4.75 -17.48
CA GLU A 112 -11.65 -3.66 -18.43
C GLU A 112 -10.36 -3.07 -19.01
N ALA A 113 -9.28 -3.05 -18.22
CA ALA A 113 -7.96 -2.61 -18.64
C ALA A 113 -7.18 -3.67 -19.45
N GLY A 114 -7.70 -4.90 -19.57
CA GLY A 114 -7.03 -6.00 -20.28
C GLY A 114 -5.86 -6.65 -19.53
N LEU A 115 -5.88 -6.58 -18.19
CA LEU A 115 -4.93 -7.22 -17.29
C LEU A 115 -5.39 -8.62 -16.85
#